data_AF-A0A2D8D970-F1
#
_entry.id   AF-A0A2D8D970-F1
#
_cell.length_a   1.000
_cell.length_b   1.000
_cell.length_c   1.000
_cell.angle_alpha   90.00
_cell.angle_beta   90.00
_cell.angle_gamma   90.00
#
_symmetry.space_group_name_H-M   'P 1'
#
loop_
_entity.id
_entity.type
_entity.pdbx_description
1 polymer ?
#
loop_
_entity_poly.entity_id
_entity_poly.type
_entity_poly.pdbx_seq_one_letter_code
_entity_poly.pdbx_strand_id
1 'polypeptide(L)'
;MAETSTITADAALDEERERRSLPRIGLVLTALYVAGLVIYLWAQGQNPASLDLNELGDFLGGVSSPLAFLWLVLGFFQQGREIRLSNKALKLQAAEMRRSVDEHRRLAGGGE
;
A
#
# COMPACT_ATOMS: atom_id res chain seq x y z
N MET A 1 3.17 4.34 34.63
CA MET A 1 3.35 3.14 33.78
C MET A 1 2.10 2.77 32.96
N ALA A 2 0.87 3.15 33.34
CA ALA A 2 -0.33 2.87 32.53
C ALA A 2 -0.50 3.81 31.30
N GLU A 3 -0.10 5.07 31.42
CA GLU A 3 -0.28 6.11 30.39
C GLU A 3 0.61 5.90 29.14
N THR A 4 1.80 5.31 29.32
CA THR A 4 2.68 4.95 28.20
C THR A 4 2.12 3.78 27.39
N SER A 5 1.44 2.83 28.04
CA SER A 5 0.82 1.69 27.36
C SER A 5 -0.41 2.10 26.54
N THR A 6 -1.19 3.09 26.99
CA THR A 6 -2.34 3.62 26.25
C THR A 6 -1.93 4.42 25.02
N ILE A 7 -0.93 5.31 25.14
CA ILE A 7 -0.41 6.09 23.99
C ILE A 7 0.21 5.17 22.93
N THR A 8 0.92 4.11 23.35
CA THR A 8 1.53 3.15 22.42
C THR A 8 0.47 2.27 21.73
N ALA A 9 -0.61 1.94 22.43
CA ALA A 9 -1.73 1.19 21.88
C ALA A 9 -2.54 2.03 20.87
N ASP A 10 -2.85 3.29 21.18
CA ASP A 10 -3.57 4.19 20.26
C ASP A 10 -2.76 4.45 18.98
N ALA A 11 -1.46 4.72 19.10
CA ALA A 11 -0.58 4.91 17.93
C ALA A 11 -0.47 3.65 17.05
N ALA A 12 -0.52 2.45 17.64
CA ALA A 12 -0.48 1.19 16.89
C ALA A 12 -1.80 0.91 16.16
N LEU A 13 -2.94 1.24 16.76
CA LEU A 13 -4.27 1.09 16.13
C LEU A 13 -4.47 2.07 14.96
N ASP A 14 -3.93 3.29 15.08
CA ASP A 14 -3.98 4.27 14.00
C ASP A 14 -3.15 3.82 12.77
N GLU A 15 -1.95 3.27 12.99
CA GLU A 15 -1.14 2.69 11.90
C GLU A 15 -1.84 1.50 11.20
N GLU A 16 -2.57 0.66 11.95
CA GLU A 16 -3.35 -0.45 11.39
C GLU A 16 -4.59 0.02 10.59
N ARG A 17 -5.21 1.11 11.03
CA ARG A 17 -6.39 1.69 10.37
C ARG A 17 -6.02 2.38 9.06
N GLU A 18 -4.89 3.08 9.02
CA GLU A 18 -4.34 3.71 7.81
C GLU A 18 -3.94 2.67 6.74
N ARG A 19 -3.42 1.51 7.15
CA ARG A 19 -3.07 0.40 6.24
C ARG A 19 -4.26 -0.14 5.45
N ARG A 20 -5.47 -0.12 6.03
CA ARG A 20 -6.70 -0.64 5.42
C ARG A 20 -7.46 0.38 4.58
N SER A 21 -7.19 1.67 4.72
CA SER A 21 -7.91 2.74 4.01
C SER A 21 -7.30 3.08 2.64
N LEU A 22 -5.98 2.99 2.49
CA LEU A 22 -5.26 3.29 1.23
C LEU A 22 -5.81 2.57 -0.02
N PRO A 23 -5.98 1.23 -0.03
CA PRO A 23 -6.54 0.53 -1.20
C PRO A 23 -8.03 0.85 -1.42
N ARG A 24 -8.77 1.21 -0.37
CA ARG A 24 -10.18 1.60 -0.48
C ARG A 24 -10.33 2.98 -1.11
N ILE A 25 -9.44 3.92 -0.79
CA ILE A 25 -9.40 5.25 -1.42
C ILE A 25 -9.12 5.10 -2.92
N GLY A 26 -8.14 4.27 -3.28
CA GLY A 26 -7.89 3.88 -4.67
C GLY A 26 -9.17 3.37 -5.34
N LEU A 27 -9.82 2.37 -4.75
CA LEU A 27 -11.05 1.76 -5.28
C LEU A 27 -12.20 2.77 -5.41
N VAL A 28 -12.40 3.66 -4.43
CA VAL A 28 -13.44 4.72 -4.48
C VAL A 28 -13.15 5.74 -5.57
N LEU A 29 -11.90 6.22 -5.68
CA LEU A 29 -11.48 7.11 -6.78
C LEU A 29 -11.69 6.45 -8.15
N THR A 30 -11.38 5.15 -8.23
CA THR A 30 -11.60 4.35 -9.43
C THR A 30 -13.07 4.27 -9.80
N ALA A 31 -13.92 3.97 -8.81
CA ALA A 31 -15.36 3.86 -8.99
C ALA A 31 -15.98 5.21 -9.39
N LEU A 32 -15.56 6.31 -8.77
CA LEU A 32 -15.95 7.67 -9.14
C LEU A 32 -15.55 8.01 -10.57
N TYR A 33 -14.31 7.69 -10.96
CA TYR A 33 -13.81 7.91 -12.31
C TYR A 33 -14.62 7.14 -13.36
N VAL A 34 -14.84 5.85 -13.15
CA VAL A 34 -15.62 5.00 -14.07
C VAL A 34 -17.08 5.44 -14.10
N ALA A 35 -17.69 5.76 -12.95
CA ALA A 35 -19.06 6.25 -12.90
C ALA A 35 -19.22 7.58 -13.65
N GLY A 36 -18.30 8.53 -13.46
CA GLY A 36 -18.27 9.79 -14.18
C GLY A 36 -18.13 9.59 -15.70
N LEU A 37 -17.26 8.66 -16.11
CA LEU A 37 -17.10 8.29 -17.52
C LEU A 37 -18.39 7.71 -18.12
N VAL A 38 -19.04 6.78 -17.41
CA VAL A 38 -20.31 6.18 -17.86
C VAL A 38 -21.40 7.24 -17.99
N ILE A 39 -21.53 8.14 -17.01
CA ILE A 39 -22.49 9.25 -17.05
C ILE A 39 -22.20 10.18 -18.23
N TYR A 40 -20.93 10.53 -18.44
CA TYR A 40 -20.50 11.37 -19.55
C TYR A 40 -20.86 10.76 -20.92
N LEU A 41 -20.54 9.47 -21.13
CA LEU A 41 -20.89 8.77 -22.37
C LEU A 41 -22.40 8.71 -22.60
N TRP A 42 -23.16 8.47 -21.53
CA TRP A 42 -24.62 8.41 -21.60
C TRP A 42 -25.24 9.78 -21.93
N ALA A 43 -24.73 10.86 -21.32
CA ALA A 43 -25.15 12.22 -21.61
C ALA A 43 -24.78 12.69 -23.02
N GLN A 44 -23.67 12.20 -23.56
CA GLN A 44 -23.22 12.49 -24.93
C GLN A 44 -24.07 11.74 -25.98
N GLY A 45 -24.87 10.74 -25.58
CA GLY A 45 -25.65 9.90 -26.50
C GLY A 45 -24.79 9.04 -27.43
N GLN A 46 -23.48 8.96 -27.19
CA GLN A 46 -22.57 8.19 -28.01
C GLN A 46 -22.54 6.75 -27.53
N ASN A 47 -22.86 5.82 -28.42
CA ASN A 47 -22.74 4.39 -28.13
C ASN A 47 -21.33 3.94 -28.55
N PRO A 48 -20.38 3.72 -27.64
CA PRO A 48 -19.03 3.32 -28.01
C PRO A 48 -19.00 1.95 -28.71
N ALA A 49 -20.09 1.17 -28.60
CA ALA A 49 -20.26 -0.10 -29.31
C ALA A 49 -20.55 0.05 -30.81
N SER A 50 -20.78 1.27 -31.32
CA SER A 50 -20.92 1.53 -32.77
C SER A 50 -19.64 2.09 -33.40
N LEU A 51 -18.57 2.28 -32.62
CA LEU A 51 -17.27 2.72 -33.12
C LEU A 51 -16.54 1.55 -33.79
N ASP A 52 -15.71 1.89 -34.77
CA ASP A 52 -14.84 0.91 -35.42
C ASP A 52 -13.86 0.30 -34.40
N LEU A 53 -13.41 -0.93 -34.63
CA LEU A 53 -12.62 -1.68 -33.64
C LEU A 53 -11.31 -0.93 -33.25
N ASN A 54 -10.75 -0.17 -34.18
CA ASN A 54 -9.56 0.66 -33.94
C ASN A 54 -9.85 1.85 -33.01
N GLU A 55 -10.98 2.54 -33.21
CA GLU A 55 -11.39 3.69 -32.40
C GLU A 55 -11.83 3.27 -30.98
N LEU A 56 -12.42 2.08 -30.85
CA LEU A 56 -12.70 1.47 -29.56
C LEU A 56 -11.39 1.19 -28.78
N GLY A 57 -10.36 0.74 -29.49
CA GLY A 57 -9.02 0.53 -28.94
C GLY A 57 -8.39 1.83 -28.43
N ASP A 58 -8.44 2.89 -29.22
CA ASP A 58 -7.93 4.22 -28.84
C ASP A 58 -8.68 4.80 -27.63
N PHE A 59 -10.01 4.62 -27.58
CA PHE A 59 -10.84 5.02 -26.45
C PHE A 59 -10.47 4.26 -25.17
N LEU A 60 -10.36 2.93 -25.24
CA LEU A 60 -9.95 2.09 -24.11
C LEU A 60 -8.53 2.43 -23.63
N GLY A 61 -7.60 2.67 -24.55
CA GLY A 61 -6.24 3.12 -24.23
C GLY A 61 -6.24 4.46 -23.50
N GLY A 62 -7.04 5.43 -23.96
CA GLY A 62 -7.17 6.73 -23.34
C GLY A 62 -7.75 6.69 -21.93
N VAL A 63 -8.85 5.95 -21.73
CA VAL A 63 -9.53 5.82 -20.43
C VAL A 63 -8.73 4.97 -19.44
N SER A 64 -8.05 3.93 -19.92
CA SER A 64 -7.28 3.02 -19.07
C SER A 64 -5.97 3.65 -18.60
N SER A 65 -5.38 4.60 -19.34
CA SER A 65 -4.07 5.17 -19.01
C SER A 65 -4.02 5.87 -17.63
N PRO A 66 -4.93 6.82 -17.29
CA PRO A 66 -4.94 7.43 -15.96
C PRO A 66 -5.23 6.42 -14.85
N LEU A 67 -6.10 5.45 -15.14
CA LEU A 67 -6.46 4.38 -14.21
C LEU A 67 -5.26 3.49 -13.87
N ALA A 68 -4.57 2.99 -14.88
CA ALA A 68 -3.38 2.16 -14.72
C ALA A 68 -2.27 2.92 -13.97
N PHE A 69 -2.08 4.20 -14.29
CA PHE A 69 -1.11 5.06 -13.60
C PHE A 69 -1.45 5.22 -12.11
N LEU A 70 -2.71 5.47 -11.77
CA LEU A 70 -3.17 5.57 -10.38
C LEU A 70 -2.80 4.31 -9.56
N TRP A 71 -3.08 3.13 -10.11
CA TRP A 71 -2.77 1.86 -9.46
C TRP A 71 -1.28 1.60 -9.36
N LEU A 72 -0.49 1.98 -10.36
CA LEU A 72 0.97 1.90 -10.32
C LEU A 72 1.54 2.72 -9.16
N VAL A 73 1.10 3.97 -9.03
CA VAL A 73 1.55 4.87 -7.95
C VAL A 73 1.15 4.32 -6.58
N LEU A 74 -0.08 3.83 -6.45
CA LEU A 74 -0.56 3.25 -5.19
C LEU A 74 0.24 1.99 -4.80
N GLY A 75 0.51 1.12 -5.78
CA GLY A 75 1.35 -0.06 -5.60
C GLY A 75 2.79 0.29 -5.20
N PHE A 76 3.37 1.33 -5.81
CA PHE A 76 4.71 1.81 -5.46
C PHE A 76 4.79 2.27 -3.99
N PHE A 77 3.80 3.05 -3.52
CA PHE A 77 3.75 3.47 -2.12
C PHE A 77 3.58 2.28 -1.15
N GLN A 78 2.82 1.26 -1.55
CA GLN A 78 2.66 0.04 -0.78
C GLN A 78 3.98 -0.74 -0.67
N GLN A 79 4.66 -0.97 -1.79
CA GLN A 79 5.97 -1.64 -1.83
C GLN A 79 7.01 -0.91 -0.98
N GLY A 80 7.08 0.43 -1.07
CA GLY A 80 8.01 1.22 -0.26
C GLY A 80 7.78 1.09 1.25
N ARG A 81 6.51 0.92 1.68
CA ARG A 81 6.18 0.68 3.09
C ARG A 81 6.58 -0.73 3.53
N GLU A 82 6.38 -1.73 2.70
CA GLU A 82 6.82 -3.11 2.96
C GLU A 82 8.35 -3.20 3.12
N ILE A 83 9.11 -2.50 2.26
CA ILE A 83 10.58 -2.41 2.37
C ILE A 83 11.01 -1.79 3.70
N ARG A 84 10.36 -0.71 4.15
CA ARG A 84 10.67 -0.08 5.45
C ARG A 84 10.45 -1.03 6.63
N LEU A 85 9.36 -1.78 6.60
CA LEU A 85 9.03 -2.74 7.66
C LEU A 85 10.01 -3.92 7.67
N SER A 86 10.34 -4.47 6.50
CA SER A 86 11.33 -5.54 6.35
C SER A 86 12.69 -5.10 6.89
N ASN A 87 13.14 -3.90 6.53
CA ASN A 87 14.38 -3.33 7.06
C ASN A 87 14.36 -3.16 8.59
N LYS A 88 13.22 -2.74 9.17
CA LYS A 88 13.07 -2.63 10.63
C LYS A 88 13.18 -4.00 11.31
N ALA A 89 12.53 -5.03 10.75
CA ALA A 89 12.58 -6.39 11.27
C ALA A 89 14.00 -6.96 11.19
N LEU A 90 14.71 -6.77 10.08
CA LEU A 90 16.11 -7.19 9.92
C LEU A 90 17.04 -6.52 10.94
N LYS A 91 16.87 -5.21 11.19
CA LYS A 91 17.65 -4.50 12.22
C LYS A 91 17.41 -5.06 13.62
N LEU A 92 16.16 -5.36 13.95
CA LEU A 92 15.81 -5.98 15.23
C LEU A 92 16.41 -7.39 15.35
N GLN A 93 16.30 -8.21 14.31
CA GLN A 93 16.89 -9.55 14.28
C GLN A 93 18.41 -9.51 14.43
N ALA A 94 19.10 -8.56 13.76
CA ALA A 94 20.54 -8.37 13.91
C ALA A 94 20.93 -7.93 15.32
N ALA A 95 20.13 -7.07 15.96
CA ALA A 95 20.35 -6.66 17.35
C ALA A 95 20.19 -7.83 18.32
N GLU A 96 19.20 -8.69 18.10
CA GLU A 96 18.96 -9.86 18.93
C GLU A 96 20.09 -10.90 18.79
N MET A 97 20.56 -11.16 17.56
CA MET A 97 21.72 -12.03 17.33
C MET A 97 22.98 -11.53 18.04
N ARG A 98 23.22 -10.21 18.05
CA ARG A 98 24.36 -9.63 18.80
C ARG A 98 24.25 -9.89 20.29
N ARG A 99 23.04 -9.72 20.86
CA ARG A 99 22.80 -10.03 22.28
C ARG A 99 23.01 -11.50 22.60
N SER A 100 22.52 -12.41 21.76
CA SER A 100 22.76 -13.85 21.94
C SER A 100 24.25 -14.19 21.93
N VAL A 101 25.03 -13.59 21.02
CA VAL A 101 26.49 -13.78 20.96
C VAL A 101 27.18 -13.25 22.21
N ASP A 102 26.81 -12.06 22.68
CA ASP A 102 27.38 -11.47 23.89
C ASP A 102 27.06 -12.32 25.14
N GLU A 103 25.85 -12.85 25.22
CA GLU A 103 25.44 -13.74 26.32
C GLU A 103 26.21 -15.07 26.28
N HIS A 104 26.38 -15.67 25.10
CA HIS A 104 27.21 -16.87 24.95
C HIS A 104 28.67 -16.62 25.33
N ARG A 105 29.23 -15.45 25.00
CA ARG A 105 30.59 -15.07 25.43
C ARG A 105 30.70 -14.93 26.94
N ARG A 106 29.69 -14.35 27.59
CA ARG A 106 29.65 -14.22 29.07
C ARG A 106 29.58 -15.58 29.75
N LEU A 107 28.74 -16.49 29.24
CA LEU A 107 28.63 -17.86 29.75
C LEU A 107 29.92 -18.66 29.55
N ALA A 108 30.62 -18.46 28.42
CA ALA A 108 31.91 -19.11 28.16
C ALA A 108 33.07 -18.55 29.00
N GLY A 109 33.03 -17.27 29.38
CA GLY A 109 34.07 -16.61 30.19
C GLY A 109 33.86 -16.70 31.71
N GLY A 110 32.66 -17.08 32.18
CA GLY A 110 32.34 -17.23 33.61
C GLY A 110 32.54 -18.65 34.17
N GLY A 111 33.18 -19.53 33.40
CA GLY A 111 33.41 -20.94 33.75
C GLY A 111 34.82 -21.28 34.27
N GLU A 112 35.61 -20.29 34.68
CA GLU A 112 36.90 -20.47 35.38
C GLU A 112 36.79 -20.16 36.87
#